data_AF-A0AA35RF65-F1
#
_entry.id   AF-A0AA35RF65-F1
#
_cell.length_a   1.000
_cell.length_b   1.000
_cell.length_c   1.000
_cell.angle_alpha   90.00
_cell.angle_beta   90.00
_cell.angle_gamma   90.00
#
_symmetry.space_group_name_H-M   'P 1'
#
loop_
_entity.id
_entity.type
_entity.pdbx_description
1 polymer ?
#
loop_
_entity_poly.entity_id
_entity_poly.type
_entity_poly.pdbx_seq_one_letter_code
_entity_poly.pdbx_strand_id
1 'polypeptide(L)'
;MEMSWSHTPSSVWWALEASSSGVSLEGDQNSPPGADPHGSMRARSPTLRPRPQMPGKEVTNFYDYAGEGEEGEEDTEEWILQQPNRGAIRVYQPGSTYSEPVCCTTDTTADTIIARCLAKELVVHYGSGQNQWIRFDQKPLEIQNGFLRSLGYTDPRRIQLEGLSSDLGHLFRFVTGYEQGKRPEDKVQLACPLRVKEMTGLSGWNKRFCVLCGARLFIFSTSRPKGKPALVLDLTGGKVLEHKSKKSYYCVRVSASRREVLLSFDSRMEQSRWLERAAKVVSKHPLEANLSGNSLQRVPKYFFLNYYLVALNLSRNFMKENYSHTVSSRLGSKVRVIGWINNLAYFRHLVSLSLSGNQLEQFPVSLCTLFTLQELDISCNRIKVIPQEIQRLTNLTTLLLHSNHLTSLPRGLVDLRRLTTLVLAFNRFIELPPLLKEVPSLSTLIMSGNNISSIPEDISLIENLRHLDYRLNQLKSRLPSSTQELPALSRLNLRGTDIRELDMKLLPFVEDLNCSDNKLKSLTLYESPSAYTDSF
;
A
#
# COMPACT_ATOMS: atom_id res chain seq x y z
N MET A 1 13.54 -4.10 4.48
CA MET A 1 13.72 -4.66 3.11
C MET A 1 13.65 -3.51 2.12
N GLU A 2 14.53 -3.50 1.11
CA GLU A 2 14.39 -2.60 -0.04
C GLU A 2 13.30 -3.14 -0.99
N MET A 3 12.68 -2.25 -1.76
CA MET A 3 11.78 -2.61 -2.86
C MET A 3 12.43 -3.62 -3.82
N SER A 4 11.70 -4.66 -4.21
CA SER A 4 12.11 -5.57 -5.28
C SER A 4 11.23 -5.40 -6.53
N TRP A 5 11.87 -5.59 -7.68
CA TRP A 5 11.25 -5.55 -8.99
C TRP A 5 11.48 -6.90 -9.67
N SER A 6 10.42 -7.52 -10.18
CA SER A 6 10.49 -8.82 -10.87
C SER A 6 10.12 -8.68 -12.35
N HIS A 7 10.69 -9.58 -13.15
CA HIS A 7 10.55 -9.61 -14.61
C HIS A 7 9.75 -10.82 -15.12
N THR A 8 9.34 -11.71 -14.22
CA THR A 8 8.57 -12.92 -14.52
C THR A 8 7.23 -12.79 -13.79
N PRO A 9 6.09 -13.03 -14.47
CA PRO A 9 4.79 -13.09 -13.80
C PRO A 9 4.87 -14.13 -12.68
N SER A 10 4.92 -13.71 -11.41
CA SER A 10 4.78 -14.65 -10.28
C SER A 10 3.47 -14.41 -9.56
N SER A 11 2.41 -14.34 -10.35
CA SER A 11 1.04 -14.26 -9.87
C SER A 11 0.59 -15.69 -9.50
N VAL A 12 1.02 -16.15 -8.31
CA VAL A 12 0.47 -17.26 -7.48
C VAL A 12 1.06 -17.24 -6.03
N TRP A 13 2.24 -16.64 -5.74
CA TRP A 13 3.02 -17.07 -4.55
C TRP A 13 3.31 -16.06 -3.42
N TRP A 14 2.79 -14.83 -3.41
CA TRP A 14 3.01 -13.96 -2.23
C TRP A 14 2.25 -14.39 -0.96
N ALA A 15 1.27 -15.30 -1.08
CA ALA A 15 0.40 -15.75 0.02
C ALA A 15 0.79 -17.10 0.65
N LEU A 16 1.75 -17.85 0.09
CA LEU A 16 2.04 -19.24 0.51
C LEU A 16 3.08 -19.38 1.63
N GLU A 17 3.71 -18.30 2.08
CA GLU A 17 4.57 -18.33 3.29
C GLU A 17 3.78 -18.25 4.61
N ALA A 18 2.45 -18.15 4.60
CA ALA A 18 1.65 -18.04 5.82
C ALA A 18 0.93 -19.35 6.25
N SER A 19 1.04 -20.44 5.48
CA SER A 19 0.25 -21.67 5.72
C SER A 19 1.08 -22.91 6.12
N SER A 20 2.37 -22.79 6.43
CA SER A 20 3.22 -23.95 6.76
C SER A 20 3.98 -23.91 8.10
N SER A 21 3.73 -22.96 9.01
CA SER A 21 4.30 -23.02 10.37
C SER A 21 3.24 -23.37 11.40
N GLY A 22 3.33 -24.58 11.94
CA GLY A 22 2.51 -25.07 13.04
C GLY A 22 2.55 -24.12 14.24
N VAL A 23 1.37 -23.80 14.77
CA VAL A 23 1.22 -23.10 16.04
C VAL A 23 0.73 -24.14 17.04
N SER A 24 1.63 -24.52 17.94
CA SER A 24 1.31 -25.24 19.17
C SER A 24 0.71 -24.22 20.14
N LEU A 25 -0.47 -24.51 20.68
CA LEU A 25 -1.13 -23.70 21.71
C LEU A 25 -1.15 -24.50 23.02
N GLU A 26 -0.47 -24.00 24.03
CA GLU A 26 -0.85 -24.21 25.43
C GLU A 26 -1.49 -22.92 25.95
N GLY A 27 -2.61 -23.07 26.65
CA GLY A 27 -3.50 -22.01 27.07
C GLY A 27 -3.35 -21.59 28.52
N ASP A 28 -4.08 -20.53 28.89
CA ASP A 28 -5.01 -20.50 30.03
C ASP A 28 -5.68 -19.10 30.08
N GLN A 29 -7.00 -19.02 29.94
CA GLN A 29 -8.02 -18.99 31.00
C GLN A 29 -7.97 -17.73 31.90
N ASN A 30 -8.90 -16.79 31.64
CA ASN A 30 -9.96 -16.42 32.59
C ASN A 30 -10.89 -15.31 32.04
N SER A 31 -12.15 -15.36 32.46
CA SER A 31 -13.30 -14.47 32.21
C SER A 31 -14.10 -14.40 33.54
N PRO A 32 -15.24 -13.67 33.70
CA PRO A 32 -15.75 -12.35 33.25
C PRO A 32 -16.33 -11.59 34.52
N PRO A 33 -17.51 -10.91 34.59
CA PRO A 33 -18.39 -10.18 33.63
C PRO A 33 -18.88 -8.77 34.12
N GLY A 34 -19.68 -8.06 33.29
CA GLY A 34 -20.50 -6.91 33.70
C GLY A 34 -21.48 -6.43 32.61
N ALA A 35 -22.74 -6.14 32.98
CA ALA A 35 -23.94 -6.08 32.13
C ALA A 35 -24.48 -4.65 31.79
N ASP A 36 -25.10 -4.51 30.59
CA ASP A 36 -26.36 -3.82 30.14
C ASP A 36 -26.86 -2.45 30.71
N PRO A 37 -27.87 -1.73 30.13
CA PRO A 37 -28.37 -1.60 28.73
C PRO A 37 -28.85 -0.15 28.32
N HIS A 38 -29.50 -0.05 27.13
CA HIS A 38 -30.50 0.93 26.61
C HIS A 38 -30.11 2.05 25.61
N GLY A 39 -30.88 2.12 24.52
CA GLY A 39 -31.01 3.30 23.63
C GLY A 39 -31.63 3.01 22.25
N SER A 40 -32.97 2.95 22.16
CA SER A 40 -33.74 2.85 20.91
C SER A 40 -33.94 4.24 20.27
N MET A 41 -33.86 4.35 18.93
CA MET A 41 -34.87 5.09 18.13
C MET A 41 -34.77 4.89 16.60
N ARG A 42 -35.87 4.32 16.07
CA ARG A 42 -36.62 4.53 14.82
C ARG A 42 -35.95 4.93 13.48
N ALA A 43 -36.35 4.14 12.48
CA ALA A 43 -36.16 4.27 11.05
C ALA A 43 -36.93 5.43 10.36
N ARG A 44 -36.37 5.94 9.27
CA ARG A 44 -37.09 6.45 8.09
C ARG A 44 -36.29 6.12 6.82
N SER A 45 -36.98 5.68 5.79
CA SER A 45 -36.53 5.49 4.40
C SER A 45 -37.60 6.08 3.46
N PRO A 46 -37.43 6.08 2.13
CA PRO A 46 -36.43 6.81 1.35
C PRO A 46 -37.08 7.58 0.18
N THR A 47 -36.47 8.64 -0.36
CA THR A 47 -36.88 9.16 -1.68
C THR A 47 -35.75 9.78 -2.52
N LEU A 48 -35.74 9.31 -3.77
CA LEU A 48 -35.34 9.95 -5.04
C LEU A 48 -33.85 10.02 -5.45
N ARG A 49 -33.57 9.17 -6.45
CA ARG A 49 -32.36 9.08 -7.29
C ARG A 49 -32.13 10.35 -8.12
N PRO A 50 -30.87 10.60 -8.51
CA PRO A 50 -30.56 11.00 -9.88
C PRO A 50 -29.83 9.90 -10.65
N ARG A 51 -30.09 9.83 -11.96
CA ARG A 51 -29.52 8.90 -12.94
C ARG A 51 -28.00 9.04 -13.07
N PRO A 52 -27.26 7.95 -13.38
CA PRO A 52 -25.83 8.04 -13.65
C PRO A 52 -25.59 8.65 -15.04
N GLN A 53 -24.97 9.83 -15.07
CA GLN A 53 -24.29 10.33 -16.26
C GLN A 53 -22.97 9.55 -16.42
N MET A 54 -22.75 8.97 -17.59
CA MET A 54 -21.45 8.37 -17.93
C MET A 54 -20.37 9.46 -17.95
N PRO A 55 -19.21 9.27 -17.30
CA PRO A 55 -18.10 10.18 -17.50
C PRO A 55 -17.49 9.92 -18.88
N GLY A 56 -17.59 10.94 -19.74
CA GLY A 56 -16.89 11.03 -21.01
C GLY A 56 -15.38 10.94 -20.84
N LYS A 57 -14.71 10.72 -21.98
CA LYS A 57 -13.25 10.65 -22.12
C LYS A 57 -12.55 11.91 -21.59
N GLU A 58 -12.18 11.92 -20.32
CA GLU A 58 -11.09 12.78 -19.81
C GLU A 58 -9.97 11.88 -19.32
N VAL A 59 -8.95 11.71 -20.16
CA VAL A 59 -7.64 11.24 -19.69
C VAL A 59 -6.98 12.44 -19.04
N THR A 60 -7.29 12.69 -17.76
CA THR A 60 -6.62 13.73 -16.98
C THR A 60 -5.13 13.40 -16.90
N ASN A 61 -4.28 14.35 -17.31
CA ASN A 61 -2.84 14.16 -17.25
C ASN A 61 -2.45 14.13 -15.77
N PHE A 62 -1.65 13.15 -15.36
CA PHE A 62 -1.11 13.07 -13.99
C PHE A 62 -0.47 14.40 -13.52
N TYR A 63 0.04 15.18 -14.48
CA TYR A 63 0.69 16.46 -14.28
C TYR A 63 -0.25 17.65 -14.04
N ASP A 64 -1.54 17.53 -14.38
CA ASP A 64 -2.53 18.58 -14.12
C ASP A 64 -2.88 18.65 -12.62
N TYR A 65 -2.49 17.63 -11.85
CA TYR A 65 -2.64 17.59 -10.39
C TYR A 65 -1.44 18.17 -9.62
N ALA A 66 -0.36 18.53 -10.32
CA ALA A 66 0.74 19.31 -9.75
C ALA A 66 0.34 20.79 -9.75
N GLY A 67 -0.59 21.15 -8.86
CA GLY A 67 -1.18 22.47 -8.78
C GLY A 67 -0.18 23.61 -8.82
N GLU A 68 -0.52 24.59 -9.65
CA GLU A 68 0.03 25.93 -9.73
C GLU A 68 -0.09 26.60 -8.36
N GLY A 69 1.04 26.67 -7.65
CA GLY A 69 1.29 27.71 -6.65
C GLY A 69 2.25 28.70 -7.29
N GLU A 70 1.70 29.71 -7.94
CA GLU A 70 2.37 30.99 -8.11
C GLU A 70 2.40 31.65 -6.74
N GLU A 71 3.50 31.53 -6.02
CA GLU A 71 3.87 32.54 -5.04
C GLU A 71 5.24 33.04 -5.46
N GLY A 72 5.28 34.34 -5.76
CA GLY A 72 6.49 35.08 -6.06
C GLY A 72 7.48 34.96 -4.91
N GLU A 73 8.74 34.77 -5.25
CA GLU A 73 9.85 34.87 -4.32
C GLU A 73 9.93 36.32 -3.84
N GLU A 74 9.38 36.63 -2.66
CA GLU A 74 9.97 37.69 -1.83
C GLU A 74 11.34 37.17 -1.37
N ASP A 75 12.37 37.96 -1.61
CA ASP A 75 13.74 37.62 -1.22
C ASP A 75 13.77 37.46 0.32
N THR A 76 14.12 36.26 0.80
CA THR A 76 14.00 35.92 2.24
C THR A 76 14.88 36.83 3.11
N GLU A 77 15.98 37.33 2.56
CA GLU A 77 16.82 38.34 3.22
C GLU A 77 16.09 39.69 3.32
N GLU A 78 15.40 40.12 2.27
CA GLU A 78 14.60 41.36 2.26
C GLU A 78 13.44 41.27 3.26
N TRP A 79 12.77 40.11 3.37
CA TRP A 79 11.73 39.85 4.37
C TRP A 79 12.26 39.98 5.82
N ILE A 80 13.45 39.46 6.09
CA ILE A 80 14.09 39.52 7.42
C ILE A 80 14.47 40.96 7.78
N LEU A 81 14.95 41.74 6.81
CA LEU A 81 15.41 43.11 7.03
C LEU A 81 14.27 44.09 7.36
N GLN A 82 13.02 43.75 7.06
CA GLN A 82 11.86 44.62 7.28
C GLN A 82 11.53 44.86 8.76
N GLN A 83 11.64 43.85 9.63
CA GLN A 83 11.31 43.98 11.07
C GLN A 83 12.18 43.06 11.95
N PRO A 84 12.58 43.51 13.17
CA PRO A 84 13.51 42.77 14.03
C PRO A 84 12.94 41.46 14.59
N ASN A 85 11.61 41.32 14.64
CA ASN A 85 10.93 40.09 15.07
C ASN A 85 10.69 39.10 13.91
N ARG A 86 11.06 39.45 12.67
CA ARG A 86 10.98 38.56 11.50
C ARG A 86 12.29 37.82 11.33
N GLY A 87 12.15 36.55 10.96
CA GLY A 87 13.26 35.64 10.74
C GLY A 87 12.84 34.54 9.79
N ALA A 88 13.74 33.58 9.63
CA ALA A 88 13.42 32.29 9.04
C ALA A 88 14.05 31.19 9.86
N ILE A 89 13.33 30.08 10.01
CA ILE A 89 13.94 28.83 10.46
C ILE A 89 14.14 27.92 9.25
N ARG A 90 15.21 27.13 9.27
CA ARG A 90 15.40 26.10 8.24
C ARG A 90 14.72 24.82 8.67
N VAL A 91 13.70 24.40 7.93
CA VAL A 91 12.97 23.17 8.20
C VAL A 91 13.43 22.07 7.26
N TYR A 92 13.97 21.03 7.84
CA TYR A 92 14.48 19.85 7.19
C TYR A 92 13.38 18.81 7.07
N GLN A 93 13.40 18.14 5.93
CA GLN A 93 12.63 16.94 5.72
C GLN A 93 13.34 15.76 6.41
N PRO A 94 12.61 14.80 7.02
CA PRO A 94 13.24 13.69 7.74
C PRO A 94 14.12 12.87 6.80
N GLY A 95 15.39 12.70 7.18
CA GLY A 95 16.41 12.00 6.38
C GLY A 95 16.98 12.78 5.19
N SER A 96 16.68 14.08 5.08
CA SER A 96 17.15 14.97 4.00
C SER A 96 18.17 15.98 4.52
N THR A 97 19.22 16.23 3.74
CA THR A 97 20.13 17.39 3.93
C THR A 97 19.56 18.68 3.34
N TYR A 98 18.50 18.58 2.52
CA TYR A 98 17.74 19.71 2.02
C TYR A 98 16.76 20.23 3.07
N SER A 99 16.81 21.54 3.27
CA SER A 99 15.91 22.31 4.14
C SER A 99 15.33 23.48 3.37
N GLU A 100 14.10 23.84 3.68
CA GLU A 100 13.47 25.08 3.18
C GLU A 100 13.51 26.15 4.27
N PRO A 101 13.89 27.40 3.94
CA PRO A 101 13.69 28.50 4.86
C PRO A 101 12.18 28.76 4.99
N VAL A 102 11.68 28.75 6.22
CA VAL A 102 10.30 29.07 6.55
C VAL A 102 10.30 30.41 7.24
N CYS A 103 9.88 31.46 6.51
CA CYS A 103 9.73 32.80 7.06
C CYS A 103 8.71 32.81 8.19
N CYS A 104 9.12 33.26 9.37
CA CYS A 104 8.30 33.27 10.57
C CYS A 104 8.66 34.47 11.46
N THR A 105 7.81 34.75 12.45
CA THR A 105 8.08 35.74 13.50
C THR A 105 8.45 35.05 14.80
N THR A 106 8.97 35.81 15.77
CA THR A 106 9.21 35.31 17.12
C THR A 106 7.92 34.79 17.78
N ASP A 107 6.75 35.25 17.33
CA ASP A 107 5.46 34.80 17.85
C ASP A 107 4.86 33.60 17.11
N THR A 108 5.50 33.14 16.02
CA THR A 108 5.00 32.01 15.24
C THR A 108 5.21 30.70 16.01
N THR A 109 4.12 30.01 16.29
CA THR A 109 4.08 28.73 17.00
C THR A 109 4.46 27.53 16.11
N ALA A 110 4.87 26.43 16.72
CA ALA A 110 5.29 25.22 16.05
C ALA A 110 4.14 24.58 15.26
N ASP A 111 2.90 24.62 15.77
CA ASP A 111 1.73 24.14 15.03
C ASP A 111 1.54 24.87 13.68
N THR A 112 1.84 26.17 13.63
CA THR A 112 1.75 26.99 12.42
C THR A 112 2.81 26.59 11.41
N ILE A 113 4.03 26.30 11.88
CA ILE A 113 5.12 25.80 11.04
C ILE A 113 4.86 24.37 10.57
N ILE A 114 4.42 23.48 11.45
CA ILE A 114 4.03 22.09 11.16
C ILE A 114 2.95 22.07 10.08
N ALA A 115 1.94 22.94 10.20
CA ALA A 115 0.88 23.10 9.21
C ALA A 115 1.40 23.57 7.84
N ARG A 116 2.35 24.54 7.81
CA ARG A 116 2.99 25.00 6.57
C ARG A 116 3.83 23.90 5.91
N CYS A 117 4.48 23.07 6.70
CA CYS A 117 5.35 21.99 6.20
C CYS A 117 4.60 20.68 5.92
N LEU A 118 3.27 20.64 6.13
CA LEU A 118 2.44 19.43 6.01
C LEU A 118 2.95 18.26 6.86
N ALA A 119 3.52 18.56 8.02
CA ALA A 119 4.07 17.59 8.96
C ALA A 119 3.08 17.28 10.08
N LYS A 120 3.35 16.25 10.89
CA LYS A 120 2.61 16.00 12.14
C LYS A 120 3.29 16.62 13.36
N GLU A 121 4.61 16.68 13.32
CA GLU A 121 5.46 17.01 14.47
C GLU A 121 6.70 17.76 13.97
N LEU A 122 7.28 18.57 14.85
CA LEU A 122 8.54 19.27 14.63
C LEU A 122 9.51 18.89 15.76
N VAL A 123 10.72 18.51 15.39
CA VAL A 123 11.78 18.12 16.31
C VAL A 123 12.96 19.05 16.08
N VAL A 124 13.59 19.52 17.15
CA VAL A 124 14.90 20.18 17.05
C VAL A 124 15.99 19.17 17.37
N HIS A 125 17.00 19.11 16.50
CA HIS A 125 18.21 18.34 16.74
C HIS A 125 19.38 19.29 16.95
N TYR A 126 20.14 19.04 18.00
CA TYR A 126 21.37 19.75 18.31
C TYR A 126 22.57 18.94 17.83
N GLY A 127 23.64 19.60 17.39
CA GLY A 127 24.88 18.96 16.91
C GLY A 127 25.57 18.10 17.98
N SER A 128 25.21 18.27 19.26
CA SER A 128 25.64 17.42 20.38
C SER A 128 24.98 16.03 20.43
N GLY A 129 24.03 15.75 19.52
CA GLY A 129 23.29 14.48 19.45
C GLY A 129 22.03 14.43 20.33
N GLN A 130 21.69 15.52 21.01
CA GLN A 130 20.42 15.65 21.73
C GLN A 130 19.28 16.03 20.78
N ASN A 131 18.12 15.39 20.94
CA ASN A 131 16.91 15.66 20.18
C ASN A 131 15.79 16.07 21.14
N GLN A 132 15.03 17.10 20.79
CA GLN A 132 13.90 17.57 21.59
C GLN A 132 12.66 17.72 20.72
N TRP A 133 11.56 17.13 21.18
CA TRP A 133 10.24 17.34 20.59
C TRP A 133 9.73 18.73 20.89
N ILE A 134 9.29 19.45 19.86
CA ILE A 134 8.72 20.78 20.00
C ILE A 134 7.22 20.64 20.17
N ARG A 135 6.70 21.09 21.30
CA ARG A 135 5.26 21.13 21.56
C ARG A 135 4.60 22.13 20.62
N PHE A 136 3.33 21.88 20.28
CA PHE A 136 2.56 22.69 19.32
C PHE A 136 2.52 24.19 19.63
N ASP A 137 2.56 24.55 20.92
CA ASP A 137 2.50 25.91 21.46
C ASP A 137 3.86 26.62 21.54
N GLN A 138 4.97 25.90 21.39
CA GLN A 138 6.31 26.50 21.45
C GLN A 138 6.62 27.28 20.17
N LYS A 139 7.53 28.26 20.26
CA LYS A 139 7.88 29.20 19.19
C LYS A 139 9.25 28.87 18.58
N PRO A 140 9.33 28.21 17.42
CA PRO A 140 10.60 27.71 16.88
C PRO A 140 11.65 28.79 16.61
N LEU A 141 11.25 29.98 16.14
CA LEU A 141 12.20 31.06 15.92
C LEU A 141 12.83 31.55 17.24
N GLU A 142 12.08 31.57 18.34
CA GLU A 142 12.64 31.89 19.66
C GLU A 142 13.62 30.82 20.15
N ILE A 143 13.36 29.54 19.86
CA ILE A 143 14.28 28.44 20.18
C ILE A 143 15.60 28.62 19.40
N GLN A 144 15.53 28.92 18.10
CA GLN A 144 16.70 29.22 17.26
C GLN A 144 17.48 30.44 17.78
N ASN A 145 16.77 31.52 18.07
CA ASN A 145 17.38 32.76 18.57
C ASN A 145 18.03 32.56 19.94
N GLY A 146 17.42 31.75 20.82
CA GLY A 146 18.00 31.36 22.11
C GLY A 146 19.31 30.59 21.93
N PHE A 147 19.35 29.65 20.98
CA PHE A 147 20.58 28.93 20.66
C PHE A 147 21.68 29.86 20.14
N LEU A 148 21.38 30.74 19.19
CA LEU A 148 22.37 31.70 18.68
C LEU A 148 22.87 32.67 19.77
N ARG A 149 22.00 33.11 20.70
CA ARG A 149 22.44 33.91 21.86
C ARG A 149 23.42 33.15 22.75
N SER A 150 23.22 31.84 22.93
CA SER A 150 24.15 31.00 23.71
C SER A 150 25.54 30.88 23.06
N LEU A 151 25.65 31.12 21.75
CA LEU A 151 26.92 31.21 21.03
C LEU A 151 27.57 32.61 21.06
N GLY A 152 26.95 33.57 21.76
CA GLY A 152 27.49 34.93 21.94
C GLY A 152 26.95 35.97 20.96
N TYR A 153 25.99 35.63 20.08
CA TYR A 153 25.33 36.62 19.23
C TYR A 153 24.34 37.46 20.04
N THR A 154 24.55 38.78 20.10
CA THR A 154 23.72 39.70 20.89
C THR A 154 22.87 40.64 20.04
N ASP A 155 23.28 40.94 18.81
CA ASP A 155 22.52 41.80 17.88
C ASP A 155 21.34 41.03 17.26
N PRO A 156 20.08 41.47 17.45
CA PRO A 156 18.91 40.81 16.90
C PRO A 156 18.94 40.67 15.37
N ARG A 157 19.49 41.65 14.64
CA ARG A 157 19.55 41.55 13.16
C ARG A 157 20.55 40.50 12.73
N ARG A 158 21.75 40.49 13.33
CA ARG A 158 22.74 39.44 13.08
C ARG A 158 22.21 38.05 13.42
N ILE A 159 21.46 37.89 14.51
CA ILE A 159 20.84 36.62 14.88
C ILE A 159 19.91 36.10 13.75
N GLN A 160 19.08 36.96 13.17
CA GLN A 160 18.16 36.53 12.11
C GLN A 160 18.88 36.16 10.80
N LEU A 161 19.93 36.91 10.45
CA LEU A 161 20.75 36.62 9.26
C LEU A 161 21.55 35.31 9.43
N GLU A 162 22.17 35.10 10.59
CA GLU A 162 22.90 33.85 10.89
C GLU A 162 21.94 32.66 11.01
N GLY A 163 20.72 32.90 11.50
CA GLY A 163 19.64 31.91 11.54
C GLY A 163 19.22 31.38 10.17
N LEU A 164 19.43 32.17 9.11
CA LEU A 164 19.14 31.77 7.72
C LEU A 164 20.23 30.88 7.11
N SER A 165 21.45 30.92 7.65
CA SER A 165 22.62 30.22 7.11
C SER A 165 22.38 28.71 7.00
N SER A 166 22.75 28.12 5.86
CA SER A 166 22.72 26.67 5.69
C SER A 166 23.69 25.94 6.62
N ASP A 167 24.77 26.60 7.03
CA ASP A 167 25.83 26.00 7.83
C ASP A 167 25.38 25.74 9.28
N LEU A 168 24.36 26.46 9.74
CA LEU A 168 23.73 26.27 11.04
C LEU A 168 23.17 24.85 11.20
N GLY A 169 22.81 24.17 10.09
CA GLY A 169 22.26 22.82 10.09
C GLY A 169 23.15 21.74 10.73
N HIS A 170 24.45 21.98 10.83
CA HIS A 170 25.40 21.09 11.51
C HIS A 170 25.37 21.23 13.04
N LEU A 171 24.91 22.37 13.54
CA LEU A 171 24.85 22.69 14.96
C LEU A 171 23.43 22.62 15.51
N PHE A 172 22.44 22.93 14.66
CA PHE A 172 21.06 23.16 15.07
C PHE A 172 20.11 23.01 13.85
N ARG A 173 19.18 22.05 13.89
CA ARG A 173 18.24 21.80 12.78
C ARG A 173 16.82 21.50 13.27
N PHE A 174 15.82 22.07 12.60
CA PHE A 174 14.41 21.70 12.77
C PHE A 174 14.03 20.63 11.76
N VAL A 175 13.54 19.49 12.19
CA VAL A 175 13.17 18.35 11.33
C VAL A 175 11.68 18.06 11.48
N THR A 176 11.01 17.82 10.36
CA THR A 176 9.58 17.50 10.32
C THR A 176 9.31 16.01 10.47
N GLY A 177 8.99 15.54 11.68
CA GLY A 177 8.64 14.13 11.93
C GLY A 177 9.82 13.18 12.18
N TYR A 178 9.46 11.95 12.54
CA TYR A 178 10.26 10.86 13.11
C TYR A 178 11.63 10.60 12.41
N GLU A 179 12.74 10.90 13.10
CA GLU A 179 14.07 10.35 12.80
C GLU A 179 14.41 9.21 13.77
N GLN A 180 13.95 8.01 13.43
CA GLN A 180 14.80 6.82 13.43
C GLN A 180 14.50 5.99 12.17
N GLY A 181 15.40 6.07 11.20
CA GLY A 181 15.38 5.26 9.98
C GLY A 181 14.57 5.87 8.83
N LYS A 182 15.27 6.15 7.71
CA LYS A 182 14.80 6.41 6.33
C LYS A 182 13.28 6.43 6.12
N ARG A 183 12.73 7.46 5.45
CA ARG A 183 11.31 7.51 5.06
C ARG A 183 10.92 6.17 4.38
N PRO A 184 9.78 5.57 4.72
CA PRO A 184 9.20 4.44 3.97
C PRO A 184 9.25 4.66 2.45
N GLU A 185 8.95 5.89 2.01
CA GLU A 185 8.95 6.29 0.61
C GLU A 185 10.36 6.26 -0.02
N ASP A 186 11.43 6.53 0.75
CA ASP A 186 12.81 6.50 0.27
C ASP A 186 13.34 5.07 0.05
N LYS A 187 12.60 4.05 0.53
CA LYS A 187 12.81 2.64 0.18
C LYS A 187 12.24 2.32 -1.21
N VAL A 188 11.32 3.15 -1.71
CA VAL A 188 10.53 2.96 -2.94
C VAL A 188 11.04 3.83 -4.10
N GLN A 189 11.43 5.07 -3.83
CA GLN A 189 11.96 6.01 -4.83
C GLN A 189 13.11 6.83 -4.25
N LEU A 190 14.00 7.34 -5.09
CA LEU A 190 14.96 8.39 -4.71
C LEU A 190 14.55 9.69 -5.38
N ALA A 191 14.59 10.81 -4.65
CA ALA A 191 14.20 12.10 -5.19
C ALA A 191 15.00 13.23 -4.54
N CYS A 192 15.74 14.01 -5.34
CA CYS A 192 16.47 15.18 -4.87
C CYS A 192 16.84 16.13 -6.02
N PRO A 193 17.12 17.42 -5.73
CA PRO A 193 17.77 18.32 -6.69
C PRO A 193 19.22 17.87 -6.94
N LEU A 194 19.57 17.66 -8.21
CA LEU A 194 20.92 17.29 -8.64
C LEU A 194 21.46 18.29 -9.65
N ARG A 195 22.79 18.37 -9.75
CA ARG A 195 23.44 19.02 -10.89
C ARG A 195 23.44 18.04 -12.06
N VAL A 196 22.80 18.42 -13.16
CA VAL A 196 22.58 17.56 -14.32
C VAL A 196 23.23 18.19 -15.54
N LYS A 197 23.92 17.37 -16.34
CA LYS A 197 24.46 17.76 -17.64
C LYS A 197 24.07 16.71 -18.69
N GLU A 198 23.37 17.13 -19.74
CA GLU A 198 23.14 16.30 -20.92
C GLU A 198 24.38 16.30 -21.80
N MET A 199 24.80 15.14 -22.28
CA MET A 199 25.99 15.00 -23.14
C MET A 199 25.70 15.31 -24.61
N THR A 200 24.43 15.50 -24.97
CA THR A 200 24.00 15.91 -26.30
C THR A 200 23.82 17.43 -26.37
N GLY A 201 24.52 18.10 -27.30
CA GLY A 201 24.42 19.56 -27.53
C GLY A 201 25.29 20.44 -26.62
N LEU A 202 25.10 21.76 -26.70
CA LEU A 202 25.78 22.78 -25.88
C LEU A 202 25.15 22.90 -24.48
N SER A 203 25.04 21.78 -23.75
CA SER A 203 24.41 21.77 -22.43
C SER A 203 25.44 21.92 -21.30
N GLY A 204 25.25 22.97 -20.49
CA GLY A 204 25.99 23.20 -19.24
C GLY A 204 25.43 22.43 -18.06
N TRP A 205 26.12 22.47 -16.92
CA TRP A 205 25.58 21.93 -15.66
C TRP A 205 24.41 22.79 -15.16
N ASN A 206 23.26 22.17 -14.94
CA ASN A 206 22.05 22.84 -14.46
C ASN A 206 21.50 22.13 -13.23
N LYS A 207 21.00 22.88 -12.24
CA LYS A 207 20.33 22.29 -11.07
C LYS A 207 18.90 21.89 -11.44
N ARG A 208 18.59 20.60 -11.36
CA ARG A 208 17.31 20.00 -11.80
C ARG A 208 16.82 19.04 -10.74
N PHE A 209 15.52 19.00 -10.47
CA PHE A 209 14.94 17.99 -9.60
C PHE A 209 14.94 16.65 -10.34
N CYS A 210 15.46 15.61 -9.68
CA CYS A 210 15.56 14.28 -10.25
C CYS A 210 14.79 13.28 -9.39
N VAL A 211 14.13 12.33 -10.02
CA VAL A 211 13.43 11.23 -9.36
C VAL A 211 13.82 9.92 -10.03
N LEU A 212 14.37 8.98 -9.27
CA LEU A 212 14.58 7.60 -9.68
C LEU A 212 13.49 6.73 -9.06
N CYS A 213 12.60 6.20 -9.90
CA CYS A 213 11.51 5.32 -9.46
C CYS A 213 11.30 4.20 -10.49
N GLY A 214 11.43 2.95 -10.03
CA GLY A 214 11.48 1.80 -10.94
C GLY A 214 12.64 1.89 -11.92
N ALA A 215 12.39 1.49 -13.17
CA ALA A 215 13.38 1.61 -14.25
C ALA A 215 13.41 3.00 -14.89
N ARG A 216 12.77 4.01 -14.29
CA ARG A 216 12.65 5.34 -14.87
C ARG A 216 13.38 6.39 -14.04
N LEU A 217 14.18 7.20 -14.72
CA LEU A 217 14.75 8.42 -14.20
C LEU A 217 14.02 9.62 -14.80
N PHE A 218 13.33 10.38 -13.94
CA PHE A 218 12.62 11.59 -14.29
C PHE A 218 13.48 12.80 -13.92
N ILE A 219 13.64 13.73 -14.86
CA ILE A 219 14.40 14.98 -14.67
C ILE A 219 13.49 16.14 -15.03
N PHE A 220 13.25 17.03 -14.06
CA PHE A 220 12.37 18.19 -14.21
C PHE A 220 13.12 19.39 -14.74
N SER A 221 12.43 20.33 -15.40
CA SER A 221 13.04 21.55 -15.94
C SER A 221 13.59 22.48 -14.87
N THR A 222 13.16 22.38 -13.61
CA THR A 222 13.64 23.24 -12.53
C THR A 222 14.20 22.42 -11.37
N SER A 223 14.84 23.09 -10.41
CA SER A 223 15.31 22.46 -9.16
C SER A 223 14.18 22.03 -8.23
N ARG A 224 12.92 22.39 -8.55
CA ARG A 224 11.70 21.93 -7.86
C ARG A 224 10.86 21.07 -8.82
N PRO A 225 10.13 20.05 -8.34
CA PRO A 225 9.34 19.19 -9.20
C PRO A 225 7.99 19.81 -9.54
N LYS A 226 8.00 20.87 -10.35
CA LYS A 226 6.81 21.52 -10.90
C LYS A 226 6.51 20.97 -12.31
N GLY A 227 5.24 20.66 -12.59
CA GLY A 227 4.77 20.25 -13.92
C GLY A 227 5.29 18.90 -14.41
N LYS A 228 5.36 18.72 -15.74
CA LYS A 228 5.88 17.50 -16.37
C LYS A 228 7.41 17.44 -16.30
N PRO A 229 8.01 16.24 -16.10
CA PRO A 229 9.43 16.04 -16.32
C PRO A 229 9.83 16.50 -17.72
N ALA A 230 10.91 17.27 -17.80
CA ALA A 230 11.49 17.70 -19.07
C ALA A 230 12.15 16.53 -19.80
N LEU A 231 12.64 15.55 -19.04
CA LEU A 231 13.26 14.35 -19.57
C LEU A 231 12.85 13.13 -18.73
N VAL A 232 12.51 12.04 -19.42
CA VAL A 232 12.28 10.72 -18.83
C VAL A 232 13.19 9.73 -19.52
N LEU A 233 14.07 9.09 -18.76
CA LEU A 233 14.96 8.05 -19.25
C LEU A 233 14.43 6.69 -18.77
N ASP A 234 14.13 5.79 -19.70
CA ASP A 234 13.95 4.38 -19.39
C ASP A 234 15.32 3.72 -19.36
N LEU A 235 15.73 3.34 -18.15
CA LEU A 235 17.04 2.78 -17.85
C LEU A 235 17.19 1.34 -18.36
N THR A 236 16.08 0.69 -18.73
CA THR A 236 16.06 -0.67 -19.27
C THR A 236 16.95 -0.79 -20.51
N GLY A 237 17.87 -1.75 -20.51
CA GLY A 237 18.83 -1.98 -21.60
C GLY A 237 19.90 -0.88 -21.73
N GLY A 238 19.93 0.10 -20.82
CA GLY A 238 20.92 1.16 -20.77
C GLY A 238 22.23 0.76 -20.07
N LYS A 239 22.96 1.76 -19.56
CA LYS A 239 24.14 1.60 -18.70
C LYS A 239 24.16 2.71 -17.66
N VAL A 240 24.49 2.36 -16.41
CA VAL A 240 24.67 3.33 -15.31
C VAL A 240 26.02 3.04 -14.67
N LEU A 241 26.93 4.02 -14.68
CA LEU A 241 28.32 3.86 -14.25
C LEU A 241 28.79 5.07 -13.43
N GLU A 242 29.76 4.86 -12.54
CA GLU A 242 30.48 5.98 -11.92
C GLU A 242 31.27 6.75 -12.99
N HIS A 243 31.27 8.09 -12.89
CA HIS A 243 32.01 8.95 -13.81
C HIS A 243 33.07 9.75 -13.05
N LYS A 244 34.33 9.58 -13.44
CA LYS A 244 35.44 10.37 -12.91
C LYS A 244 35.51 11.71 -13.65
N SER A 245 35.25 12.80 -12.94
CA SER A 245 35.40 14.17 -13.44
C SER A 245 36.73 14.76 -12.95
N LYS A 246 37.38 15.59 -13.79
CA LYS A 246 38.61 16.33 -13.44
C LYS A 246 38.39 17.37 -12.33
N LYS A 247 37.15 17.86 -12.20
CA LYS A 247 36.69 18.66 -11.05
C LYS A 247 36.07 17.67 -10.05
N SER A 248 36.53 17.64 -8.80
CA SER A 248 36.24 16.66 -7.74
C SER A 248 34.75 16.52 -7.35
N TYR A 249 33.90 16.11 -8.29
CA TYR A 249 32.47 15.88 -8.09
C TYR A 249 32.18 14.37 -8.09
N TYR A 250 31.28 13.93 -7.21
CA TYR A 250 30.77 12.58 -7.21
C TYR A 250 29.74 12.44 -8.31
N CYS A 251 30.10 11.80 -9.44
CA CYS A 251 29.24 11.75 -10.62
C CYS A 251 28.78 10.33 -10.98
N VAL A 252 27.54 10.24 -11.47
CA VAL A 252 26.98 9.04 -12.11
C VAL A 252 26.66 9.39 -13.57
N ARG A 253 27.12 8.54 -14.49
CA ARG A 253 26.78 8.59 -15.91
C ARG A 253 25.66 7.60 -16.19
N VAL A 254 24.57 8.12 -16.76
CA VAL A 254 23.39 7.35 -17.16
C VAL A 254 23.28 7.43 -18.68
N SER A 255 23.40 6.29 -19.34
CA SER A 255 23.28 6.15 -20.80
C SER A 255 22.08 5.27 -21.10
N ALA A 256 20.97 5.86 -21.52
CA ALA A 256 19.68 5.19 -21.63
C ALA A 256 18.78 5.89 -22.66
N SER A 257 17.88 5.15 -23.32
CA SER A 257 16.94 5.74 -24.30
C SER A 257 17.61 6.61 -25.39
N ARG A 258 18.80 6.19 -25.88
CA ARG A 258 19.65 6.96 -26.84
C ARG A 258 20.11 8.34 -26.34
N ARG A 259 19.97 8.61 -25.05
CA ARG A 259 20.45 9.83 -24.39
C ARG A 259 21.50 9.48 -23.36
N GLU A 260 22.26 10.50 -23.00
CA GLU A 260 23.31 10.35 -22.01
C GLU A 260 23.38 11.58 -21.11
N VAL A 261 23.35 11.32 -19.81
CA VAL A 261 23.24 12.34 -18.76
C VAL A 261 24.26 12.06 -17.66
N LEU A 262 24.91 13.12 -17.20
CA LEU A 262 25.74 13.11 -16.00
C LEU A 262 24.95 13.71 -14.84
N LEU A 263 24.87 12.98 -13.73
CA LEU A 263 24.32 13.42 -12.46
C LEU A 263 25.48 13.67 -11.50
N SER A 264 25.56 14.85 -10.91
CA SER A 264 26.55 15.22 -9.90
C SER A 264 25.88 15.36 -8.53
N PHE A 265 26.51 14.74 -7.53
CA PHE A 265 26.06 14.68 -6.15
C PHE A 265 27.04 15.42 -5.24
N ASP A 266 26.50 15.99 -4.16
CA ASP A 266 27.31 16.69 -3.15
C ASP A 266 27.94 15.71 -2.13
N SER A 267 27.41 14.48 -2.05
CA SER A 267 27.87 13.43 -1.15
C SER A 267 28.16 12.11 -1.87
N ARG A 268 29.27 11.46 -1.50
CA ARG A 268 29.61 10.10 -1.97
C ARG A 268 28.56 9.07 -1.59
N MET A 269 27.96 9.22 -0.41
CA MET A 269 26.92 8.31 0.07
C MET A 269 25.67 8.36 -0.84
N GLU A 270 25.22 9.56 -1.21
CA GLU A 270 24.09 9.71 -2.13
C GLU A 270 24.41 9.20 -3.52
N GLN A 271 25.60 9.52 -4.02
CA GLN A 271 26.09 9.03 -5.29
C GLN A 271 26.06 7.50 -5.36
N SER A 272 26.60 6.82 -4.34
CA SER A 272 26.66 5.36 -4.30
C SER A 272 25.26 4.76 -4.21
N ARG A 273 24.38 5.35 -3.39
CA ARG A 273 22.97 4.93 -3.29
C ARG A 273 22.21 5.04 -4.61
N TRP A 274 22.39 6.15 -5.33
CA TRP A 274 21.76 6.34 -6.64
C TRP A 274 22.35 5.40 -7.69
N LEU A 275 23.68 5.23 -7.71
CA LEU A 275 24.38 4.32 -8.62
C LEU A 275 23.90 2.88 -8.43
N GLU A 276 23.92 2.37 -7.20
CA GLU A 276 23.50 1.00 -6.88
C GLU A 276 22.05 0.74 -7.29
N ARG A 277 21.13 1.68 -6.95
CA ARG A 277 19.71 1.51 -7.26
C ARG A 277 19.43 1.61 -8.76
N ALA A 278 20.06 2.57 -9.44
CA ALA A 278 19.88 2.75 -10.88
C ALA A 278 20.50 1.58 -11.66
N ALA A 279 21.67 1.07 -11.27
CA ALA A 279 22.30 -0.07 -11.94
C ALA A 279 21.47 -1.36 -11.83
N LYS A 280 20.79 -1.59 -10.69
CA LYS A 280 19.90 -2.76 -10.49
C LYS A 280 18.71 -2.82 -11.45
N VAL A 281 18.24 -1.68 -11.97
CA VAL A 281 17.02 -1.60 -12.80
C VAL A 281 17.30 -1.54 -14.30
N VAL A 282 18.57 -1.60 -14.70
CA VAL A 282 18.99 -1.54 -16.12
C VAL A 282 18.74 -2.85 -16.86
N SER A 283 18.63 -3.98 -16.15
CA SER A 283 18.59 -5.31 -16.78
C SER A 283 17.34 -5.57 -17.62
N LYS A 284 16.14 -5.21 -17.14
CA LYS A 284 14.84 -5.45 -17.82
C LYS A 284 13.78 -4.47 -17.31
N HIS A 285 12.72 -4.27 -18.10
CA HIS A 285 11.58 -3.44 -17.69
C HIS A 285 10.79 -4.19 -16.62
N PRO A 286 10.59 -3.64 -15.41
CA PRO A 286 9.88 -4.36 -14.39
C PRO A 286 8.38 -4.06 -14.50
N LEU A 287 7.61 -5.10 -14.81
CA LEU A 287 6.14 -5.03 -14.87
C LEU A 287 5.50 -5.29 -13.49
N GLU A 288 6.31 -5.68 -12.51
CA GLU A 288 5.86 -6.05 -11.17
C GLU A 288 6.64 -5.28 -10.11
N ALA A 289 5.93 -4.73 -9.14
CA ALA A 289 6.50 -3.97 -8.04
C ALA A 289 6.16 -4.61 -6.71
N ASN A 290 7.17 -4.99 -5.93
CA ASN A 290 6.98 -5.42 -4.56
C ASN A 290 7.37 -4.32 -3.57
N LEU A 291 6.34 -3.74 -2.96
CA LEU A 291 6.40 -2.71 -1.94
C LEU A 291 5.98 -3.23 -0.56
N SER A 292 5.94 -4.55 -0.36
CA SER A 292 5.53 -5.13 0.91
C SER A 292 6.46 -4.77 2.07
N GLY A 293 5.91 -4.65 3.29
CA GLY A 293 6.72 -4.46 4.50
C GLY A 293 7.52 -3.15 4.55
N ASN A 294 7.13 -2.13 3.78
CA ASN A 294 7.82 -0.86 3.72
C ASN A 294 7.31 0.17 4.73
N SER A 295 6.25 -0.14 5.48
CA SER A 295 5.55 0.76 6.40
C SER A 295 4.89 1.95 5.69
N LEU A 296 4.41 1.73 4.45
CA LEU A 296 3.75 2.76 3.64
C LEU A 296 2.35 3.04 4.17
N GLN A 297 2.00 4.32 4.36
CA GLN A 297 0.59 4.73 4.54
C GLN A 297 -0.09 5.10 3.22
N ARG A 298 0.74 5.45 2.24
CA ARG A 298 0.38 5.85 0.89
C ARG A 298 1.50 5.45 -0.06
N VAL A 299 1.14 5.22 -1.31
CA VAL A 299 2.08 5.05 -2.41
C VAL A 299 2.71 6.41 -2.74
N PRO A 300 4.04 6.50 -2.92
CA PRO A 300 4.69 7.75 -3.30
C PRO A 300 4.14 8.30 -4.61
N LYS A 301 3.96 9.63 -4.69
CA LYS A 301 3.32 10.25 -5.87
C LYS A 301 3.97 9.89 -7.20
N TYR A 302 5.30 9.88 -7.29
CA TYR A 302 5.97 9.61 -8.57
C TYR A 302 5.95 8.13 -8.95
N PHE A 303 5.60 7.24 -8.01
CA PHE A 303 5.41 5.83 -8.31
C PHE A 303 4.28 5.60 -9.33
N PHE A 304 3.26 6.46 -9.33
CA PHE A 304 2.16 6.44 -10.30
C PHE A 304 2.60 6.76 -11.74
N LEU A 305 3.84 7.23 -11.94
CA LEU A 305 4.41 7.37 -13.28
C LEU A 305 4.75 6.01 -13.92
N ASN A 306 4.68 4.90 -13.17
CA ASN A 306 4.80 3.54 -13.67
C ASN A 306 3.44 2.99 -14.12
N TYR A 307 2.77 3.68 -15.04
CA TYR A 307 1.38 3.40 -15.40
C TYR A 307 1.15 2.05 -16.13
N TYR A 308 2.20 1.41 -16.65
CA TYR A 308 2.13 0.07 -17.28
C TYR A 308 2.32 -1.09 -16.30
N LEU A 309 2.30 -0.82 -14.99
CA LEU A 309 2.48 -1.86 -13.98
C LEU A 309 1.37 -2.92 -14.09
N VAL A 310 1.78 -4.19 -14.12
CA VAL A 310 0.91 -5.37 -14.25
C VAL A 310 0.69 -6.04 -12.90
N ALA A 311 1.69 -6.02 -12.00
CA ALA A 311 1.52 -6.53 -10.63
C ALA A 311 2.05 -5.57 -9.57
N LEU A 312 1.31 -5.47 -8.46
CA LEU A 312 1.66 -4.61 -7.34
C LEU A 312 1.41 -5.32 -6.01
N ASN A 313 2.49 -5.55 -5.26
CA ASN A 313 2.41 -6.04 -3.89
C ASN A 313 2.57 -4.87 -2.90
N LEU A 314 1.52 -4.56 -2.17
CA LEU A 314 1.47 -3.57 -1.09
C LEU A 314 1.22 -4.23 0.27
N SER A 315 1.45 -5.54 0.41
CA SER A 315 1.14 -6.27 1.63
C SER A 315 1.96 -5.80 2.84
N ARG A 316 1.45 -6.00 4.07
CA ARG A 316 2.15 -5.69 5.32
C ARG A 316 2.61 -4.22 5.40
N ASN A 317 1.74 -3.31 5.00
CA ASN A 317 1.93 -1.86 5.10
C ASN A 317 0.83 -1.26 6.03
N PHE A 318 0.66 0.05 6.01
CA PHE A 318 -0.34 0.78 6.78
C PHE A 318 -1.25 1.60 5.85
N MET A 319 -1.58 1.04 4.68
CA MET A 319 -2.29 1.74 3.61
C MET A 319 -3.67 2.22 4.08
N LYS A 320 -4.06 3.42 3.64
CA LYS A 320 -5.35 4.05 4.00
C LYS A 320 -6.11 4.56 2.80
N GLU A 321 -7.41 4.72 2.96
CA GLU A 321 -8.27 5.48 2.06
C GLU A 321 -8.31 6.96 2.45
N ASN A 322 -8.53 7.83 1.47
CA ASN A 322 -8.77 9.25 1.69
C ASN A 322 -10.21 9.61 1.32
N TYR A 323 -11.03 9.83 2.34
CA TYR A 323 -12.44 10.16 2.22
C TYR A 323 -12.72 11.65 2.03
N SER A 324 -11.73 12.54 2.24
CA SER A 324 -11.95 14.00 2.10
C SER A 324 -11.69 14.51 0.68
N HIS A 325 -11.10 13.69 -0.21
CA HIS A 325 -10.61 13.99 -1.56
C HIS A 325 -9.69 15.22 -1.71
N THR A 326 -9.58 16.05 -0.68
CA THR A 326 -8.95 17.35 -0.62
C THR A 326 -8.56 17.62 0.83
N VAL A 327 -7.33 18.03 1.06
CA VAL A 327 -6.95 18.67 2.33
C VAL A 327 -7.16 20.16 2.10
N SER A 328 -8.00 20.81 2.90
CA SER A 328 -8.14 22.26 2.84
C SER A 328 -6.79 22.87 3.24
N SER A 329 -6.15 23.58 2.32
CA SER A 329 -5.07 24.48 2.70
C SER A 329 -5.67 25.63 3.51
N ARG A 330 -4.88 26.23 4.41
CA ARG A 330 -5.31 27.39 5.21
C ARG A 330 -5.60 28.64 4.35
N LEU A 331 -5.28 28.62 3.05
CA LEU A 331 -5.65 29.65 2.06
C LEU A 331 -7.01 29.37 1.37
N GLY A 332 -7.75 28.35 1.81
CA GLY A 332 -9.00 27.92 1.17
C GLY A 332 -8.79 27.07 -0.10
N SER A 333 -7.55 26.85 -0.52
CA SER A 333 -7.23 26.04 -1.69
C SER A 333 -7.25 24.55 -1.35
N LYS A 334 -8.09 23.79 -2.04
CA LYS A 334 -8.22 22.35 -1.87
C LYS A 334 -7.04 21.63 -2.54
N VAL A 335 -6.09 21.12 -1.76
CA VAL A 335 -4.95 20.36 -2.29
C VAL A 335 -5.30 18.88 -2.35
N ARG A 336 -5.23 18.28 -3.54
CA ARG A 336 -5.42 16.84 -3.73
C ARG A 336 -4.12 16.11 -3.39
N VAL A 337 -4.13 15.34 -2.31
CA VAL A 337 -3.01 14.44 -1.96
C VAL A 337 -3.25 13.09 -2.63
N ILE A 338 -2.32 12.68 -3.49
CA ILE A 338 -2.32 11.38 -4.15
C ILE A 338 -1.49 10.35 -3.38
N GLY A 339 -1.77 9.06 -3.60
CA GLY A 339 -1.06 7.94 -2.98
C GLY A 339 -1.93 7.02 -2.14
N TRP A 340 -3.16 7.41 -1.85
CA TRP A 340 -4.09 6.59 -1.10
C TRP A 340 -4.59 5.42 -1.94
N ILE A 341 -5.25 4.46 -1.29
CA ILE A 341 -5.77 3.26 -1.97
C ILE A 341 -6.72 3.63 -3.12
N ASN A 342 -7.51 4.69 -2.95
CA ASN A 342 -8.42 5.16 -4.00
C ASN A 342 -7.71 5.70 -5.25
N ASN A 343 -6.41 5.97 -5.19
CA ASN A 343 -5.61 6.35 -6.35
C ASN A 343 -5.02 5.14 -7.10
N LEU A 344 -5.09 3.92 -6.55
CA LEU A 344 -4.58 2.72 -7.23
C LEU A 344 -5.32 2.43 -8.54
N ALA A 345 -6.54 2.96 -8.71
CA ALA A 345 -7.29 2.98 -9.96
C ALA A 345 -6.51 3.61 -11.15
N TYR A 346 -5.45 4.37 -10.90
CA TYR A 346 -4.58 4.89 -11.95
C TYR A 346 -3.70 3.82 -12.61
N PHE A 347 -3.48 2.66 -11.98
CA PHE A 347 -2.77 1.53 -12.59
C PHE A 347 -3.73 0.71 -13.47
N ARG A 348 -4.13 1.27 -14.62
CA ARG A 348 -5.14 0.67 -15.50
C ARG A 348 -4.77 -0.69 -16.10
N HIS A 349 -3.48 -1.05 -16.09
CA HIS A 349 -2.97 -2.32 -16.59
C HIS A 349 -2.77 -3.38 -15.51
N LEU A 350 -3.18 -3.11 -14.27
CA LEU A 350 -2.94 -4.00 -13.14
C LEU A 350 -3.77 -5.29 -13.25
N VAL A 351 -3.07 -6.42 -13.26
CA VAL A 351 -3.63 -7.77 -13.32
C VAL A 351 -3.60 -8.44 -11.94
N SER A 352 -2.56 -8.19 -11.14
CA SER A 352 -2.42 -8.75 -9.79
C SER A 352 -2.15 -7.66 -8.75
N LEU A 353 -2.93 -7.67 -7.66
CA LEU A 353 -2.81 -6.71 -6.56
C LEU A 353 -2.89 -7.42 -5.22
N SER A 354 -1.87 -7.23 -4.36
CA SER A 354 -1.95 -7.61 -2.94
C SER A 354 -1.96 -6.39 -2.04
N LEU A 355 -2.97 -6.32 -1.18
CA LEU A 355 -3.17 -5.39 -0.09
C LEU A 355 -3.26 -6.12 1.26
N SER A 356 -2.76 -7.35 1.33
CA SER A 356 -2.84 -8.17 2.55
C SER A 356 -2.17 -7.49 3.74
N GLY A 357 -2.75 -7.54 4.94
CA GLY A 357 -2.08 -7.04 6.14
C GLY A 357 -1.93 -5.51 6.22
N ASN A 358 -2.94 -4.75 5.80
CA ASN A 358 -2.95 -3.27 5.80
C ASN A 358 -3.91 -2.63 6.83
N GLN A 359 -4.59 -3.43 7.65
CA GLN A 359 -5.55 -2.99 8.67
C GLN A 359 -6.80 -2.28 8.09
N LEU A 360 -7.20 -2.62 6.86
CA LEU A 360 -8.37 -2.01 6.20
C LEU A 360 -9.67 -2.42 6.88
N GLU A 361 -10.48 -1.46 7.30
CA GLU A 361 -11.80 -1.72 7.93
C GLU A 361 -12.93 -1.86 6.90
N GLN A 362 -12.76 -1.24 5.73
CA GLN A 362 -13.69 -1.29 4.62
C GLN A 362 -12.98 -1.77 3.37
N PHE A 363 -13.73 -2.40 2.47
CA PHE A 363 -13.22 -2.72 1.16
C PHE A 363 -13.19 -1.46 0.28
N PRO A 364 -12.04 -1.13 -0.34
CA PRO A 364 -11.90 0.04 -1.20
C PRO A 364 -12.66 -0.11 -2.52
N VAL A 365 -13.87 0.48 -2.59
CA VAL A 365 -14.75 0.42 -3.77
C VAL A 365 -14.07 0.90 -5.06
N SER A 366 -13.12 1.83 -4.94
CA SER A 366 -12.28 2.30 -6.06
C SER A 366 -11.54 1.19 -6.80
N LEU A 367 -11.16 0.08 -6.13
CA LEU A 367 -10.50 -1.05 -6.79
C LEU A 367 -11.41 -1.74 -7.80
N CYS A 368 -12.73 -1.66 -7.63
CA CYS A 368 -13.71 -2.21 -8.57
C CYS A 368 -13.73 -1.49 -9.94
N THR A 369 -12.88 -0.48 -10.14
CA THR A 369 -12.66 0.18 -11.44
C THR A 369 -11.49 -0.42 -12.23
N LEU A 370 -10.72 -1.32 -11.62
CA LEU A 370 -9.60 -2.01 -12.26
C LEU A 370 -10.08 -3.27 -12.99
N PHE A 371 -10.77 -3.08 -14.13
CA PHE A 371 -11.39 -4.17 -14.92
C PHE A 371 -10.39 -5.23 -15.42
N THR A 372 -9.10 -4.93 -15.39
CA THR A 372 -7.99 -5.80 -15.79
C THR A 372 -7.54 -6.79 -14.70
N LEU A 373 -7.97 -6.59 -13.46
CA LEU A 373 -7.59 -7.47 -12.34
C LEU A 373 -8.06 -8.90 -12.56
N GLN A 374 -7.13 -9.83 -12.43
CA GLN A 374 -7.34 -11.27 -12.40
C GLN A 374 -7.10 -11.85 -11.01
N GLU A 375 -6.26 -11.21 -10.21
CA GLU A 375 -5.93 -11.64 -8.85
C GLU A 375 -6.02 -10.48 -7.87
N LEU A 376 -6.81 -10.65 -6.81
CA LEU A 376 -6.91 -9.68 -5.73
C LEU A 376 -6.73 -10.37 -4.39
N ASP A 377 -5.70 -9.97 -3.66
CA ASP A 377 -5.46 -10.37 -2.28
C ASP A 377 -5.69 -9.19 -1.35
N ILE A 378 -6.71 -9.29 -0.50
CA ILE A 378 -7.02 -8.29 0.54
C ILE A 378 -7.20 -8.98 1.91
N SER A 379 -6.52 -10.10 2.08
CA SER A 379 -6.49 -10.89 3.31
C SER A 379 -5.87 -10.15 4.51
N CYS A 380 -6.00 -10.69 5.71
CA CYS A 380 -5.36 -10.16 6.93
C CYS A 380 -5.69 -8.68 7.18
N ASN A 381 -6.93 -8.28 6.91
CA ASN A 381 -7.46 -6.94 7.16
C ASN A 381 -8.60 -7.03 8.19
N ARG A 382 -9.42 -5.98 8.31
CA ARG A 382 -10.56 -5.89 9.23
C ARG A 382 -11.88 -5.69 8.47
N ILE A 383 -11.93 -6.14 7.22
CA ILE A 383 -13.05 -5.90 6.32
C ILE A 383 -14.26 -6.70 6.79
N LYS A 384 -15.40 -6.02 6.91
CA LYS A 384 -16.69 -6.62 7.32
C LYS A 384 -17.61 -6.92 6.15
N VAL A 385 -17.51 -6.16 5.06
CA VAL A 385 -18.41 -6.24 3.90
C VAL A 385 -17.62 -6.03 2.62
N ILE A 386 -17.93 -6.84 1.60
CA ILE A 386 -17.49 -6.63 0.22
C ILE A 386 -18.60 -5.89 -0.54
N PRO A 387 -18.30 -4.83 -1.31
CA PRO A 387 -19.30 -4.01 -1.99
C PRO A 387 -19.93 -4.75 -3.17
N GLN A 388 -21.15 -4.35 -3.53
CA GLN A 388 -21.86 -4.88 -4.71
C GLN A 388 -21.07 -4.62 -6.00
N GLU A 389 -20.32 -3.51 -6.05
CA GLU A 389 -19.47 -3.10 -7.17
C GLU A 389 -18.39 -4.12 -7.54
N ILE A 390 -18.10 -5.11 -6.68
CA ILE A 390 -17.17 -6.20 -7.01
C ILE A 390 -17.51 -6.87 -8.34
N GLN A 391 -18.80 -6.90 -8.73
CA GLN A 391 -19.29 -7.41 -10.03
C GLN A 391 -18.58 -6.82 -11.25
N ARG A 392 -17.95 -5.65 -11.12
CA ARG A 392 -17.20 -5.01 -12.20
C ARG A 392 -15.86 -5.69 -12.50
N LEU A 393 -15.31 -6.48 -11.58
CA LEU A 393 -14.06 -7.20 -11.76
C LEU A 393 -14.25 -8.49 -12.57
N THR A 394 -14.81 -8.37 -13.79
CA THR A 394 -15.25 -9.53 -14.60
C THR A 394 -14.12 -10.48 -15.04
N ASN A 395 -12.87 -10.02 -14.95
CA ASN A 395 -11.68 -10.84 -15.22
C ASN A 395 -11.11 -11.53 -13.98
N LEU A 396 -11.66 -11.29 -12.78
CA LEU A 396 -11.15 -11.84 -11.54
C LEU A 396 -11.25 -13.37 -11.55
N THR A 397 -10.12 -14.04 -11.37
CA THR A 397 -10.00 -15.49 -11.29
C THR A 397 -9.75 -15.96 -9.87
N THR A 398 -9.04 -15.15 -9.08
CA THR A 398 -8.63 -15.47 -7.71
C THR A 398 -8.94 -14.30 -6.78
N LEU A 399 -9.67 -14.57 -5.70
CA LEU A 399 -10.01 -13.60 -4.67
C LEU A 399 -9.63 -14.16 -3.29
N LEU A 400 -8.63 -13.55 -2.65
CA LEU A 400 -8.17 -13.93 -1.32
C LEU A 400 -8.68 -12.94 -0.27
N LEU A 401 -9.48 -13.45 0.66
CA LEU A 401 -10.20 -12.69 1.69
C LEU A 401 -9.99 -13.26 3.10
N HIS A 402 -9.06 -14.18 3.28
CA HIS A 402 -8.85 -14.83 4.58
C HIS A 402 -8.45 -13.85 5.68
N SER A 403 -8.71 -14.20 6.93
CA SER A 403 -8.34 -13.40 8.11
C SER A 403 -8.93 -11.99 8.06
N ASN A 404 -10.22 -11.89 7.79
CA ASN A 404 -11.02 -10.67 7.84
C ASN A 404 -12.18 -10.83 8.85
N HIS A 405 -13.21 -9.99 8.78
CA HIS A 405 -14.38 -10.04 9.66
C HIS A 405 -15.68 -10.21 8.86
N LEU A 406 -15.61 -10.89 7.72
CA LEU A 406 -16.75 -11.12 6.84
C LEU A 406 -17.75 -12.09 7.48
N THR A 407 -19.03 -11.76 7.35
CA THR A 407 -20.16 -12.63 7.75
C THR A 407 -21.05 -13.00 6.56
N SER A 408 -20.92 -12.29 5.43
CA SER A 408 -21.73 -12.47 4.22
C SER A 408 -20.93 -12.07 2.98
N LEU A 409 -21.45 -12.40 1.81
CA LEU A 409 -20.93 -12.02 0.50
C LEU A 409 -22.00 -11.23 -0.29
N PRO A 410 -21.61 -10.25 -1.12
CA PRO A 410 -22.56 -9.47 -1.93
C PRO A 410 -23.06 -10.29 -3.12
N ARG A 411 -24.27 -9.97 -3.60
CA ARG A 411 -24.84 -10.61 -4.80
C ARG A 411 -23.98 -10.38 -6.05
N GLY A 412 -23.22 -9.30 -6.10
CA GLY A 412 -22.30 -9.00 -7.20
C GLY A 412 -21.23 -10.05 -7.45
N LEU A 413 -20.98 -10.98 -6.53
CA LEU A 413 -20.04 -12.09 -6.73
C LEU A 413 -20.51 -13.07 -7.83
N VAL A 414 -21.82 -13.20 -8.04
CA VAL A 414 -22.45 -14.08 -9.05
C VAL A 414 -22.04 -13.66 -10.47
N ASP A 415 -21.80 -12.37 -10.69
CA ASP A 415 -21.40 -11.84 -12.00
C ASP A 415 -19.93 -12.11 -12.35
N LEU A 416 -19.13 -12.64 -11.41
CA LEU A 416 -17.72 -12.95 -11.61
C LEU A 416 -17.53 -14.28 -12.34
N ARG A 417 -17.86 -14.27 -13.64
CA ARG A 417 -17.86 -15.46 -14.51
C ARG A 417 -16.50 -16.18 -14.63
N ARG A 418 -15.40 -15.54 -14.24
CA ARG A 418 -14.06 -16.11 -14.29
C ARG A 418 -13.52 -16.53 -12.93
N LEU A 419 -14.25 -16.28 -11.84
CA LEU A 419 -13.78 -16.56 -10.49
C LEU A 419 -13.73 -18.07 -10.27
N THR A 420 -12.53 -18.61 -10.17
CA THR A 420 -12.29 -20.05 -9.94
C THR A 420 -11.86 -20.34 -8.52
N THR A 421 -11.20 -19.39 -7.86
CA THR A 421 -10.64 -19.57 -6.51
C THR A 421 -11.13 -18.47 -5.57
N LEU A 422 -11.79 -18.89 -4.49
CA LEU A 422 -12.28 -18.02 -3.43
C LEU A 422 -11.80 -18.52 -2.07
N VAL A 423 -11.02 -17.69 -1.37
CA VAL A 423 -10.46 -18.03 -0.06
C VAL A 423 -11.05 -17.13 1.03
N LEU A 424 -11.85 -17.72 1.93
CA LEU A 424 -12.60 -17.08 3.00
C LEU A 424 -12.20 -17.59 4.40
N ALA A 425 -11.05 -18.26 4.51
CA ALA A 425 -10.57 -18.81 5.77
C ALA A 425 -10.49 -17.75 6.89
N PHE A 426 -10.68 -18.15 8.15
CA PHE A 426 -10.56 -17.26 9.31
C PHE A 426 -11.40 -15.97 9.19
N ASN A 427 -12.67 -16.12 8.82
CA ASN A 427 -13.68 -15.06 8.86
C ASN A 427 -14.72 -15.41 9.95
N ARG A 428 -15.95 -14.90 9.84
CA ARG A 428 -17.02 -15.09 10.83
C ARG A 428 -18.28 -15.67 10.18
N PHE A 429 -18.12 -16.49 9.14
CA PHE A 429 -19.25 -17.18 8.50
C PHE A 429 -19.81 -18.24 9.44
N ILE A 430 -21.14 -18.27 9.59
CA ILE A 430 -21.87 -19.28 10.38
C ILE A 430 -22.49 -20.38 9.50
N GLU A 431 -22.56 -20.12 8.20
CA GLU A 431 -23.10 -20.99 7.17
C GLU A 431 -22.38 -20.73 5.83
N LEU A 432 -22.53 -21.64 4.88
CA LEU A 432 -22.11 -21.42 3.50
C LEU A 432 -23.00 -20.34 2.85
N PRO A 433 -22.45 -19.25 2.28
CA PRO A 433 -23.25 -18.24 1.61
C PRO A 433 -24.08 -18.84 0.46
N PRO A 434 -25.43 -18.76 0.49
CA PRO A 434 -26.29 -19.44 -0.48
C PRO A 434 -26.06 -19.02 -1.94
N LEU A 435 -25.54 -17.81 -2.17
CA LEU A 435 -25.24 -17.30 -3.52
C LEU A 435 -24.10 -18.04 -4.23
N LEU A 436 -23.28 -18.82 -3.52
CA LEU A 436 -22.12 -19.49 -4.11
C LEU A 436 -22.51 -20.56 -5.14
N LYS A 437 -23.72 -21.12 -5.04
CA LYS A 437 -24.30 -22.00 -6.06
C LYS A 437 -24.54 -21.33 -7.40
N GLU A 438 -24.63 -20.00 -7.41
CA GLU A 438 -24.83 -19.22 -8.63
C GLU A 438 -23.51 -18.74 -9.25
N VAL A 439 -22.36 -18.97 -8.60
CA VAL A 439 -21.04 -18.54 -9.12
C VAL A 439 -20.52 -19.60 -10.12
N PRO A 440 -20.57 -19.34 -11.43
CA PRO A 440 -20.55 -20.40 -12.45
C PRO A 440 -19.22 -21.13 -12.56
N SER A 441 -18.10 -20.46 -12.28
CA SER A 441 -16.75 -21.00 -12.49
C SER A 441 -16.04 -21.41 -11.20
N LEU A 442 -16.74 -21.35 -10.05
CA LEU A 442 -16.10 -21.59 -8.75
C LEU A 442 -15.67 -23.05 -8.65
N SER A 443 -14.36 -23.27 -8.49
CA SER A 443 -13.76 -24.60 -8.43
C SER A 443 -13.02 -24.88 -7.13
N THR A 444 -12.48 -23.84 -6.50
CA THR A 444 -11.74 -23.92 -5.25
C THR A 444 -12.39 -23.00 -4.22
N LEU A 445 -12.89 -23.57 -3.13
CA LEU A 445 -13.48 -22.84 -2.01
C LEU A 445 -12.80 -23.22 -0.70
N ILE A 446 -12.17 -22.24 -0.05
CA ILE A 446 -11.52 -22.43 1.25
C ILE A 446 -12.29 -21.65 2.32
N MET A 447 -12.90 -22.34 3.27
CA MET A 447 -13.68 -21.77 4.38
C MET A 447 -13.17 -22.20 5.76
N SER A 448 -11.91 -22.64 5.86
CA SER A 448 -11.34 -23.12 7.12
C SER A 448 -11.34 -22.06 8.23
N GLY A 449 -11.56 -22.42 9.48
CA GLY A 449 -11.45 -21.50 10.62
C GLY A 449 -12.60 -20.48 10.70
N ASN A 450 -13.79 -20.85 10.23
CA ASN A 450 -15.02 -20.08 10.41
C ASN A 450 -15.87 -20.70 11.55
N ASN A 451 -17.11 -20.23 11.71
CA ASN A 451 -18.07 -20.71 12.70
C ASN A 451 -19.16 -21.57 12.06
N ILE A 452 -18.84 -22.29 10.97
CA ILE A 452 -19.84 -23.02 10.20
C ILE A 452 -20.26 -24.28 10.96
N SER A 453 -21.57 -24.44 11.16
CA SER A 453 -22.11 -25.54 11.95
C SER A 453 -22.78 -26.66 11.16
N SER A 454 -23.01 -26.43 9.87
CA SER A 454 -23.56 -27.42 8.94
C SER A 454 -23.18 -27.06 7.50
N ILE A 455 -23.08 -28.07 6.66
CA ILE A 455 -22.94 -27.90 5.21
C ILE A 455 -24.37 -28.00 4.63
N PRO A 456 -24.88 -26.99 3.90
CA PRO A 456 -26.25 -27.02 3.39
C PRO A 456 -26.40 -28.01 2.23
N GLU A 457 -27.62 -28.51 2.01
CA GLU A 457 -27.94 -29.43 0.91
C GLU A 457 -27.60 -28.85 -0.47
N ASP A 458 -27.80 -27.53 -0.64
CA ASP A 458 -27.52 -26.78 -1.86
C ASP A 458 -26.02 -26.73 -2.25
N ILE A 459 -25.10 -27.30 -1.46
CA ILE A 459 -23.69 -27.37 -1.86
C ILE A 459 -23.47 -28.21 -3.12
N SER A 460 -24.35 -29.20 -3.37
CA SER A 460 -24.35 -30.01 -4.60
C SER A 460 -24.65 -29.19 -5.85
N LEU A 461 -25.25 -28.00 -5.70
CA LEU A 461 -25.57 -27.10 -6.80
C LEU A 461 -24.37 -26.27 -7.25
N ILE A 462 -23.21 -26.35 -6.57
CA ILE A 462 -21.97 -25.71 -7.03
C ILE A 462 -21.28 -26.63 -8.05
N GLU A 463 -21.75 -26.58 -9.31
CA GLU A 463 -21.43 -27.55 -10.37
C GLU A 463 -19.94 -27.83 -10.60
N ASN A 464 -19.09 -26.80 -10.46
CA ASN A 464 -17.66 -26.89 -10.80
C ASN A 464 -16.73 -27.06 -9.58
N LEU A 465 -17.29 -27.26 -8.38
CA LEU A 465 -16.52 -27.32 -7.14
C LEU A 465 -15.67 -28.58 -7.06
N ARG A 466 -14.35 -28.43 -7.19
CA ARG A 466 -13.36 -29.52 -7.16
C ARG A 466 -12.60 -29.62 -5.85
N HIS A 467 -12.37 -28.49 -5.19
CA HIS A 467 -11.63 -28.43 -3.93
C HIS A 467 -12.41 -27.65 -2.89
N LEU A 468 -12.66 -28.31 -1.75
CA LEU A 468 -13.39 -27.75 -0.64
C LEU A 468 -12.63 -27.96 0.68
N ASP A 469 -12.32 -26.86 1.37
CA ASP A 469 -11.66 -26.89 2.68
C ASP A 469 -12.55 -26.27 3.75
N TYR A 470 -13.00 -27.13 4.68
CA TYR A 470 -13.85 -26.79 5.81
C TYR A 470 -13.14 -26.90 7.16
N ARG A 471 -11.81 -27.07 7.19
CA ARG A 471 -11.07 -27.31 8.44
C ARG A 471 -11.40 -26.33 9.56
N LEU A 472 -11.26 -26.75 10.81
CA LEU A 472 -11.41 -25.85 11.98
C LEU A 472 -12.78 -25.12 12.01
N ASN A 473 -13.85 -25.80 11.59
CA ASN A 473 -15.24 -25.36 11.77
C ASN A 473 -15.93 -26.23 12.84
N GLN A 474 -17.21 -26.01 13.13
CA GLN A 474 -17.94 -26.68 14.23
C GLN A 474 -19.11 -27.52 13.69
N LEU A 475 -18.85 -28.46 12.78
CA LEU A 475 -19.90 -29.22 12.09
C LEU A 475 -20.63 -30.16 13.08
N LYS A 476 -21.97 -30.07 13.11
CA LYS A 476 -22.77 -30.66 14.19
C LYS A 476 -22.93 -32.18 14.17
N SER A 477 -22.81 -32.89 13.03
CA SER A 477 -22.82 -34.37 13.06
C SER A 477 -22.53 -35.09 11.74
N ARG A 478 -23.11 -34.67 10.62
CA ARG A 478 -23.07 -35.41 9.33
C ARG A 478 -23.01 -34.45 8.12
N LEU A 479 -22.58 -34.98 6.97
CA LEU A 479 -22.76 -34.31 5.68
C LEU A 479 -24.25 -34.29 5.26
N PRO A 480 -24.70 -33.32 4.43
CA PRO A 480 -26.07 -33.29 3.94
C PRO A 480 -26.39 -34.57 3.16
N SER A 481 -27.57 -35.13 3.40
CA SER A 481 -28.05 -36.39 2.81
C SER A 481 -28.82 -36.19 1.50
N SER A 482 -28.64 -35.05 0.82
CA SER A 482 -29.35 -34.78 -0.43
C SER A 482 -29.01 -35.85 -1.48
N THR A 483 -30.03 -36.25 -2.23
CA THR A 483 -29.97 -37.29 -3.27
C THR A 483 -29.12 -36.92 -4.49
N GLN A 484 -28.44 -35.77 -4.45
CA GLN A 484 -27.51 -35.30 -5.46
C GLN A 484 -26.08 -35.37 -4.88
N GLU A 485 -25.31 -36.33 -5.39
CA GLU A 485 -23.88 -36.49 -5.11
C GLU A 485 -23.13 -35.18 -5.41
N LEU A 486 -21.98 -34.92 -4.75
CA LEU A 486 -21.08 -33.81 -5.10
C LEU A 486 -20.27 -34.22 -6.35
N PRO A 487 -20.72 -33.91 -7.57
CA PRO A 487 -20.32 -34.69 -8.76
C PRO A 487 -18.94 -34.30 -9.29
N ALA A 488 -18.42 -33.14 -8.89
CA ALA A 488 -17.12 -32.63 -9.31
C ALA A 488 -16.08 -32.61 -8.18
N LEU A 489 -16.46 -32.97 -6.94
CA LEU A 489 -15.60 -32.78 -5.78
C LEU A 489 -14.49 -33.83 -5.75
N SER A 490 -13.27 -33.39 -6.07
CA SER A 490 -12.06 -34.23 -6.05
C SER A 490 -11.32 -34.21 -4.72
N ARG A 491 -11.38 -33.10 -3.97
CA ARG A 491 -10.57 -32.89 -2.77
C ARG A 491 -11.41 -32.25 -1.67
N LEU A 492 -11.48 -32.94 -0.53
CA LEU A 492 -12.29 -32.55 0.61
C LEU A 492 -11.46 -32.55 1.89
N ASN A 493 -11.40 -31.40 2.56
CA ASN A 493 -10.73 -31.27 3.85
C ASN A 493 -11.73 -30.94 4.97
N LEU A 494 -11.94 -31.90 5.86
CA LEU A 494 -12.81 -31.84 7.03
C LEU A 494 -12.03 -31.92 8.35
N ARG A 495 -10.70 -31.73 8.32
CA ARG A 495 -9.90 -31.86 9.54
C ARG A 495 -10.34 -30.90 10.65
N GLY A 496 -10.53 -31.40 11.87
CA GLY A 496 -10.89 -30.55 13.01
C GLY A 496 -12.28 -29.92 12.89
N THR A 497 -13.28 -30.66 12.38
CA THR A 497 -14.65 -30.16 12.18
C THR A 497 -15.70 -30.78 13.10
N ASP A 498 -15.30 -31.64 14.05
CA ASP A 498 -16.20 -32.35 14.97
C ASP A 498 -17.21 -33.31 14.29
N ILE A 499 -17.02 -33.64 13.01
CA ILE A 499 -17.90 -34.57 12.29
C ILE A 499 -17.88 -35.95 12.95
N ARG A 500 -19.07 -36.58 13.04
CA ARG A 500 -19.27 -37.87 13.73
C ARG A 500 -19.58 -39.00 12.77
N GLU A 501 -20.19 -38.70 11.64
CA GLU A 501 -20.54 -39.72 10.66
C GLU A 501 -20.25 -39.19 9.27
N LEU A 502 -19.62 -40.05 8.48
CA LEU A 502 -19.26 -39.76 7.11
C LEU A 502 -19.79 -40.89 6.22
N ASP A 503 -20.65 -40.53 5.27
CA ASP A 503 -21.13 -41.45 4.26
C ASP A 503 -20.39 -41.20 2.96
N MET A 504 -19.47 -42.11 2.62
CA MET A 504 -18.68 -41.99 1.41
C MET A 504 -19.53 -42.15 0.16
N LYS A 505 -20.73 -42.76 0.22
CA LYS A 505 -21.63 -42.90 -0.94
C LYS A 505 -22.00 -41.54 -1.54
N LEU A 506 -22.00 -40.47 -0.73
CA LEU A 506 -22.28 -39.09 -1.15
C LEU A 506 -21.09 -38.41 -1.84
N LEU A 507 -19.91 -39.04 -1.84
CA LEU A 507 -18.62 -38.50 -2.26
C LEU A 507 -17.88 -39.37 -3.32
N PRO A 508 -18.53 -39.76 -4.45
CA PRO A 508 -17.98 -40.75 -5.39
C PRO A 508 -16.76 -40.36 -6.17
N PHE A 509 -16.48 -39.06 -6.27
CA PHE A 509 -15.35 -38.55 -7.04
C PHE A 509 -14.23 -38.00 -6.15
N VAL A 510 -14.32 -38.15 -4.83
CA VAL A 510 -13.29 -37.65 -3.91
C VAL A 510 -12.05 -38.54 -3.97
N GLU A 511 -10.95 -37.96 -4.44
CA GLU A 511 -9.62 -38.58 -4.55
C GLU A 511 -8.76 -38.31 -3.31
N ASP A 512 -8.89 -37.12 -2.71
CA ASP A 512 -8.16 -36.69 -1.51
C ASP A 512 -9.15 -36.27 -0.42
N LEU A 513 -9.25 -37.10 0.62
CA LEU A 513 -10.05 -36.84 1.80
C LEU A 513 -9.16 -36.70 3.03
N ASN A 514 -9.20 -35.54 3.66
CA ASN A 514 -8.63 -35.35 4.98
C ASN A 514 -9.73 -35.17 6.02
N CYS A 515 -9.94 -36.18 6.86
CA CYS A 515 -10.89 -36.16 7.97
C CYS A 515 -10.20 -36.38 9.33
N SER A 516 -8.93 -36.01 9.47
CA SER A 516 -8.20 -36.14 10.75
C SER A 516 -8.75 -35.22 11.84
N ASP A 517 -8.41 -35.48 13.11
CA ASP A 517 -8.80 -34.63 14.26
C ASP A 517 -10.32 -34.40 14.37
N ASN A 518 -11.12 -35.43 14.11
CA ASN A 518 -12.58 -35.41 14.20
C ASN A 518 -13.10 -36.35 15.30
N LYS A 519 -14.43 -36.41 15.44
CA LYS A 519 -15.14 -37.27 16.40
C LYS A 519 -15.88 -38.41 15.69
N LEU A 520 -15.29 -38.94 14.62
CA LEU A 520 -15.89 -39.96 13.77
C LEU A 520 -16.21 -41.23 14.58
N LYS A 521 -17.48 -41.65 14.52
CA LYS A 521 -18.03 -42.87 15.10
C LYS A 521 -18.45 -43.87 14.04
N SER A 522 -18.85 -43.41 12.87
CA SER A 522 -19.29 -44.23 11.75
C SER A 522 -18.69 -43.72 10.44
N LEU A 523 -18.26 -44.67 9.59
CA LEU A 523 -17.82 -44.43 8.24
C LEU A 523 -18.52 -45.44 7.33
N THR A 524 -19.44 -44.97 6.50
CA THR A 524 -20.10 -45.81 5.50
C THR A 524 -19.26 -45.79 4.23
N LEU A 525 -18.83 -46.97 3.77
CA LEU A 525 -18.08 -47.13 2.52
C LEU A 525 -19.00 -47.58 1.39
N TYR A 526 -18.50 -47.49 0.16
CA TYR A 526 -19.12 -48.14 -0.99
C TYR A 526 -19.29 -49.63 -0.72
N GLU A 527 -20.51 -50.14 -0.85
CA GLU A 527 -20.65 -51.57 -1.14
C GLU A 527 -20.15 -51.73 -2.57
N SER A 528 -18.99 -52.38 -2.72
CA SER A 528 -18.64 -52.99 -4.00
C SER A 528 -19.84 -53.83 -4.44
N PRO A 529 -20.37 -53.68 -5.67
CA PRO A 529 -21.27 -54.68 -6.20
C PRO A 529 -20.45 -55.97 -6.29
N SER A 530 -20.60 -56.81 -5.26
CA SER A 530 -20.13 -58.18 -5.12
C SER A 530 -19.29 -58.67 -6.31
N ALA A 531 -17.99 -58.41 -6.28
CA ALA A 531 -17.06 -59.23 -7.04
C ALA A 531 -17.12 -60.62 -6.39
N TYR A 532 -17.73 -61.56 -7.11
CA TYR A 532 -17.58 -63.01 -7.00
C TYR A 532 -17.04 -63.53 -5.66
N THR A 533 -17.94 -64.16 -4.90
CA THR A 533 -17.58 -65.27 -4.02
C THR A 533 -16.96 -66.38 -4.88
N ASP A 534 -15.67 -66.27 -5.18
CA ASP A 534 -14.84 -67.44 -5.43
C ASP A 534 -14.00 -67.66 -4.18
N SER A 535 -14.41 -68.68 -3.44
CA SER A 535 -13.60 -69.40 -2.47
C SER A 535 -12.20 -69.67 -3.03
N PHE A 536 -11.15 -69.28 -2.31
CA PHE A 536 -10.13 -70.20 -1.76
C PHE A 536 -9.19 -69.46 -0.81
#